data_AF-A0A842YIA6-F1
#
_entry.id   AF-A0A842YIA6-F1
#
_cell.length_a   1.000
_cell.length_b   1.000
_cell.length_c   1.000
_cell.angle_alpha   90.00
_cell.angle_beta   90.00
_cell.angle_gamma   90.00
#
_symmetry.space_group_name_H-M   'P 1'
#
loop_
_entity.id
_entity.type
_entity.pdbx_description
1 polymer ?
#
loop_
_entity_poly.entity_id
_entity_poly.type
_entity_poly.pdbx_seq_one_letter_code
_entity_poly.pdbx_strand_id
1 'polypeptide(L)'
;MKAQLTLTPAEGKRLIAKAVSCMENVQFAYKNGTVIIATSTTTAYVAEELMCKEIPNKGMFTAGVVTKEGTGITVADGRYNHYVLVEGELTECTTPQLIPYLAKMGPDDVFIKGANAVDPFGAAGILLNGAGGGTIGTAWGYIMRNGIQCIIPAGLEKLVPISLSDAAMRMGANVIDKAMGWPCGMM
;
A
#
# COMPACT_ATOMS: atom_id res chain seq x y z
N MET A 1 -0.92 -35.70 -1.85
CA MET A 1 -2.33 -35.28 -1.71
C MET A 1 -2.54 -34.03 -2.55
N LYS A 2 -3.66 -33.91 -3.28
CA LYS A 2 -4.02 -32.69 -4.03
C LYS A 2 -5.25 -32.07 -3.37
N ALA A 3 -5.23 -30.75 -3.16
CA ALA A 3 -6.34 -30.00 -2.58
C ALA A 3 -6.63 -28.76 -3.43
N GLN A 4 -7.91 -28.41 -3.54
CA GLN A 4 -8.38 -27.19 -4.18
C GLN A 4 -9.12 -26.36 -3.13
N LEU A 5 -8.77 -25.08 -3.03
CA LEU A 5 -9.34 -24.14 -2.06
C LEU A 5 -9.76 -22.87 -2.80
N THR A 6 -10.82 -22.22 -2.34
CA THR A 6 -11.26 -20.91 -2.83
C THR A 6 -11.20 -19.94 -1.65
N LEU A 7 -10.60 -18.76 -1.87
CA LEU A 7 -10.40 -17.75 -0.84
C LEU A 7 -11.26 -16.53 -1.12
N THR A 8 -11.82 -15.95 -0.08
CA THR A 8 -12.32 -14.59 -0.11
C THR A 8 -11.15 -13.60 -0.31
N PRO A 9 -11.40 -12.36 -0.75
CA PRO A 9 -10.35 -11.35 -0.82
C PRO A 9 -9.63 -11.11 0.51
N ALA A 10 -10.33 -11.20 1.65
CA ALA A 10 -9.72 -11.03 2.97
C ALA A 10 -8.74 -12.18 3.30
N GLU A 11 -9.12 -13.42 3.00
CA GLU A 11 -8.24 -14.59 3.17
C GLU A 11 -7.07 -14.56 2.19
N GLY A 12 -7.28 -14.10 0.95
CA GLY A 12 -6.22 -13.87 -0.03
C GLY A 12 -5.20 -12.84 0.46
N LYS A 13 -5.66 -11.69 1.02
CA LYS A 13 -4.79 -10.68 1.64
C LYS A 13 -3.99 -11.25 2.81
N ARG A 14 -4.59 -12.09 3.65
CA ARG A 14 -3.88 -12.79 4.73
C ARG A 14 -2.77 -13.70 4.18
N LEU A 15 -3.03 -14.46 3.12
CA LEU A 15 -2.02 -15.31 2.49
C LEU A 15 -0.87 -14.48 1.90
N ILE A 16 -1.20 -13.40 1.18
CA ILE A 16 -0.20 -12.46 0.66
C ILE A 16 0.63 -11.85 1.79
N ALA A 17 -0.01 -11.46 2.90
CA ALA A 17 0.69 -10.89 4.04
C ALA A 17 1.69 -11.86 4.68
N LYS A 18 1.31 -13.14 4.80
CA LYS A 18 2.22 -14.20 5.25
C LYS A 18 3.42 -14.37 4.32
N ALA A 19 3.19 -14.31 2.99
CA ALA A 19 4.28 -14.38 2.03
C ALA A 19 5.22 -13.17 2.17
N VAL A 20 4.67 -11.96 2.23
CA VAL A 20 5.45 -10.71 2.37
C VAL A 20 6.23 -10.67 3.68
N SER A 21 5.62 -11.04 4.81
CA SER A 21 6.31 -11.05 6.09
C SER A 21 7.46 -12.05 6.14
N CYS A 22 7.41 -13.13 5.36
CA CYS A 22 8.48 -14.12 5.28
C CYS A 22 9.59 -13.79 4.25
N MET A 23 9.47 -12.72 3.47
CA MET A 23 10.51 -12.35 2.49
C MET A 23 11.82 -11.99 3.19
N GLU A 24 12.96 -12.46 2.67
CA GLU A 24 14.27 -12.30 3.30
C GLU A 24 14.64 -10.83 3.54
N ASN A 25 14.42 -9.98 2.54
CA ASN A 25 14.65 -8.54 2.59
C ASN A 25 13.73 -7.83 3.62
N VAL A 26 12.47 -8.27 3.75
CA VAL A 26 11.54 -7.71 4.76
C VAL A 26 12.01 -8.08 6.16
N GLN A 27 12.39 -9.33 6.37
CA GLN A 27 12.94 -9.80 7.64
C GLN A 27 14.26 -9.14 7.99
N PHE A 28 15.12 -8.88 6.99
CA PHE A 28 16.37 -8.16 7.17
C PHE A 28 16.11 -6.72 7.61
N ALA A 29 15.29 -5.98 6.86
CA ALA A 29 14.93 -4.60 7.17
C ALA A 29 14.24 -4.49 8.54
N TYR A 30 13.36 -5.43 8.88
CA TYR A 30 12.68 -5.44 10.18
C TYR A 30 13.67 -5.58 11.35
N LYS A 31 14.75 -6.34 11.19
CA LYS A 31 15.73 -6.58 12.27
C LYS A 31 16.87 -5.57 12.31
N ASN A 32 17.29 -5.05 11.15
CA ASN A 32 18.55 -4.30 11.01
C ASN A 32 18.37 -2.91 10.38
N GLY A 33 17.16 -2.56 9.95
CA GLY A 33 16.89 -1.34 9.19
C GLY A 33 15.51 -0.78 9.48
N THR A 34 14.88 -0.23 8.45
CA THR A 34 13.60 0.44 8.50
C THR A 34 12.59 -0.25 7.59
N VAL A 35 11.43 -0.58 8.15
CA VAL A 35 10.23 -0.99 7.39
C VAL A 35 9.16 0.08 7.55
N ILE A 36 8.79 0.73 6.45
CA ILE A 36 7.62 1.61 6.43
C ILE A 36 6.44 0.85 5.84
N ILE A 37 5.38 0.71 6.63
CA ILE A 37 4.10 0.14 6.20
C ILE A 37 3.11 1.28 6.02
N ALA A 38 2.94 1.70 4.77
CA ALA A 38 1.96 2.70 4.41
C ALA A 38 0.54 2.11 4.51
N THR A 39 -0.44 2.94 4.88
CA THR A 39 -1.79 2.47 5.22
C THR A 39 -2.54 2.01 3.98
N SER A 40 -3.04 0.78 4.04
CA SER A 40 -4.01 0.18 3.14
C SER A 40 -4.62 -1.06 3.80
N THR A 41 -5.83 -1.45 3.41
CA THR A 41 -6.47 -2.65 4.00
C THR A 41 -5.63 -3.92 3.85
N THR A 42 -4.80 -4.03 2.80
CA THR A 42 -3.92 -5.18 2.58
C THR A 42 -2.67 -5.11 3.44
N THR A 43 -2.04 -3.95 3.54
CA THR A 43 -0.83 -3.76 4.36
C THR A 43 -1.10 -3.84 5.86
N ALA A 44 -2.35 -3.63 6.29
CA ALA A 44 -2.77 -3.95 7.65
C ALA A 44 -2.47 -5.41 8.02
N TYR A 45 -2.76 -6.36 7.13
CA TYR A 45 -2.44 -7.78 7.35
C TYR A 45 -0.93 -8.00 7.44
N VAL A 46 -0.13 -7.31 6.62
CA VAL A 46 1.34 -7.38 6.68
C VAL A 46 1.85 -6.88 8.04
N ALA A 47 1.32 -5.77 8.54
CA ALA A 47 1.65 -5.24 9.86
C ALA A 47 1.34 -6.25 10.97
N GLU A 48 0.18 -6.91 10.92
CA GLU A 48 -0.16 -7.94 11.90
C GLU A 48 0.79 -9.14 11.87
N GLU A 49 1.17 -9.61 10.67
CA GLU A 49 2.08 -10.74 10.52
C GLU A 49 3.50 -10.41 11.00
N LEU A 50 3.98 -9.18 10.78
CA LEU A 50 5.31 -8.75 11.25
C LEU A 50 5.35 -8.51 12.76
N MET A 51 4.31 -7.89 13.31
CA MET A 51 4.25 -7.48 14.72
C MET A 51 3.64 -8.54 15.64
N CYS A 52 3.05 -9.61 15.09
CA CYS A 52 2.26 -10.60 15.82
C CYS A 52 1.15 -9.97 16.69
N LYS A 53 0.54 -8.89 16.20
CA LYS A 53 -0.51 -8.12 16.91
C LYS A 53 -1.69 -7.89 15.99
N GLU A 54 -2.90 -8.10 16.49
CA GLU A 54 -4.11 -7.84 15.71
C GLU A 54 -4.41 -6.34 15.62
N ILE A 55 -4.83 -5.88 14.43
CA ILE A 55 -5.41 -4.56 14.20
C ILE A 55 -6.93 -4.74 14.18
N PRO A 56 -7.67 -4.28 15.22
CA PRO A 56 -9.10 -4.56 15.34
C PRO A 56 -9.94 -4.05 14.16
N ASN A 57 -9.66 -2.83 13.68
CA ASN A 57 -10.41 -2.21 12.58
C ASN A 57 -9.54 -1.95 11.35
N LYS A 58 -9.18 -3.01 10.63
CA LYS A 58 -8.36 -2.94 9.39
C LYS A 58 -8.99 -2.07 8.30
N GLY A 59 -10.32 -1.92 8.31
CA GLY A 59 -11.04 -1.01 7.41
C GLY A 59 -10.65 0.46 7.60
N MET A 60 -10.17 0.82 8.79
CA MET A 60 -9.65 2.14 9.13
C MET A 60 -8.14 2.27 8.90
N PHE A 61 -7.45 1.19 8.55
CA PHE A 61 -6.02 1.21 8.19
C PHE A 61 -5.84 1.55 6.70
N THR A 62 -6.51 2.59 6.22
CA THR A 62 -6.42 3.04 4.82
C THR A 62 -6.99 4.44 4.73
N ALA A 63 -6.57 5.22 3.73
CA ALA A 63 -7.15 6.53 3.42
C ALA A 63 -8.04 6.45 2.18
N GLY A 64 -7.46 6.20 1.01
CA GLY A 64 -8.22 5.97 -0.22
C GLY A 64 -8.81 4.56 -0.26
N VAL A 65 -10.07 4.45 -0.70
CA VAL A 65 -10.79 3.18 -0.86
C VAL A 65 -11.59 3.14 -2.15
N VAL A 66 -11.87 1.93 -2.62
CA VAL A 66 -12.85 1.68 -3.70
C VAL A 66 -13.93 0.80 -3.09
N THR A 67 -15.16 1.29 -3.07
CA THR A 67 -16.33 0.60 -2.54
C THR A 67 -17.36 0.39 -3.65
N LYS A 68 -18.52 -0.20 -3.33
CA LYS A 68 -19.62 -0.36 -4.29
C LYS A 68 -20.20 0.98 -4.75
N GLU A 69 -20.02 2.04 -3.97
CA GLU A 69 -20.44 3.42 -4.28
C GLU A 69 -19.43 4.16 -5.17
N GLY A 70 -18.20 3.65 -5.33
CA GLY A 70 -17.14 4.26 -6.12
C GLY A 70 -15.86 4.54 -5.32
N THR A 71 -15.04 5.48 -5.81
CA THR A 71 -13.82 5.91 -5.14
C THR A 71 -14.14 6.81 -3.94
N GLY A 72 -13.58 6.48 -2.78
CA GLY A 72 -13.89 7.14 -1.51
C GLY A 72 -12.64 7.42 -0.68
N ILE A 73 -12.86 8.17 0.39
CA ILE A 73 -11.87 8.45 1.44
C ILE A 73 -12.50 7.98 2.75
N THR A 74 -11.77 7.18 3.51
CA THR A 74 -12.19 6.80 4.87
C THR A 74 -12.24 8.03 5.77
N VAL A 75 -13.19 8.03 6.70
CA VAL A 75 -13.32 9.10 7.69
C VAL A 75 -12.00 9.31 8.43
N ALA A 76 -11.63 10.57 8.67
CA ALA A 76 -10.35 10.88 9.28
C ALA A 76 -10.30 10.49 10.77
N ASP A 77 -11.44 10.60 11.45
CA ASP A 77 -11.57 10.20 12.85
C ASP A 77 -11.38 8.69 13.01
N GLY A 78 -10.50 8.29 13.94
CA GLY A 78 -10.14 6.89 14.16
C GLY A 78 -9.35 6.21 13.03
N ARG A 79 -8.89 6.95 12.00
CA ARG A 79 -8.03 6.40 10.94
C ARG A 79 -6.62 6.18 11.47
N TYR A 80 -6.07 4.99 11.20
CA TYR A 80 -4.71 4.66 11.61
C TYR A 80 -3.67 5.46 10.82
N ASN A 81 -2.56 5.74 11.49
CA ASN A 81 -1.35 6.29 10.89
C ASN A 81 -0.54 5.20 10.18
N HIS A 82 0.45 5.61 9.38
CA HIS A 82 1.42 4.69 8.82
C HIS A 82 2.29 4.13 9.94
N TYR A 83 2.75 2.90 9.77
CA TYR A 83 3.67 2.29 10.73
C TYR A 83 5.10 2.40 10.19
N VAL A 84 5.99 2.89 11.03
CA VAL A 84 7.43 2.93 10.78
C VAL A 84 8.09 2.04 11.83
N LEU A 85 8.75 0.98 11.39
CA LEU A 85 9.44 0.03 12.23
C LEU A 85 10.93 0.24 12.02
N VAL A 86 11.65 0.73 13.03
CA VAL A 86 13.11 0.83 13.01
C VAL A 86 13.65 -0.26 13.92
N GLU A 87 14.33 -1.25 13.33
CA GLU A 87 14.83 -2.44 14.06
C GLU A 87 13.73 -3.14 14.89
N GLY A 88 12.50 -3.12 14.37
CA GLY A 88 11.31 -3.72 14.98
C GLY A 88 10.55 -2.80 15.95
N GLU A 89 11.10 -1.64 16.28
CA GLU A 89 10.46 -0.66 17.16
C GLU A 89 9.46 0.21 16.39
N LEU A 90 8.19 0.15 16.79
CA LEU A 90 7.08 0.81 16.11
C LEU A 90 6.98 2.29 16.48
N THR A 91 6.93 3.14 15.46
CA THR A 91 6.46 4.53 15.53
C THR A 91 5.31 4.74 14.54
N GLU A 92 4.23 5.36 15.00
CA GLU A 92 3.13 5.77 14.14
C GLU A 92 3.39 7.15 13.52
N CYS A 93 3.25 7.26 12.20
CA CYS A 93 3.56 8.48 11.45
C CYS A 93 2.43 8.87 10.49
N THR A 94 2.10 10.15 10.50
CA THR A 94 1.37 10.80 9.40
C THR A 94 2.25 10.87 8.15
N THR A 95 1.67 11.15 6.97
CA THR A 95 2.44 11.25 5.72
C THR A 95 3.60 12.26 5.79
N PRO A 96 3.44 13.49 6.32
CA PRO A 96 4.58 14.41 6.47
C PRO A 96 5.68 13.90 7.41
N GLN A 97 5.31 13.16 8.46
CA GLN A 97 6.25 12.58 9.41
C GLN A 97 7.06 11.40 8.84
N LEU A 98 6.70 10.86 7.67
CA LEU A 98 7.52 9.85 6.99
C LEU A 98 8.79 10.43 6.38
N ILE A 99 8.81 11.71 6.03
CA ILE A 99 9.91 12.33 5.26
C ILE A 99 11.29 12.14 5.92
N PRO A 100 11.48 12.35 7.23
CA PRO A 100 12.76 12.12 7.89
C PRO A 100 13.24 10.68 7.85
N TYR A 101 12.32 9.70 7.84
CA TYR A 101 12.66 8.28 7.72
C TYR A 101 13.01 7.94 6.27
N LEU A 102 12.15 8.32 5.32
CA LEU A 102 12.37 8.13 3.89
C LEU A 102 13.71 8.73 3.42
N ALA A 103 14.11 9.88 3.97
CA ALA A 103 15.37 10.52 3.64
C ALA A 103 16.61 9.71 4.06
N LYS A 104 16.49 8.90 5.12
CA LYS A 104 17.57 8.08 5.67
C LYS A 104 17.58 6.64 5.15
N MET A 105 16.43 6.16 4.68
CA MET A 105 16.31 4.81 4.14
C MET A 105 17.20 4.60 2.91
N GLY A 106 17.65 3.37 2.69
CA GLY A 106 18.49 2.93 1.59
C GLY A 106 18.09 1.56 1.03
N PRO A 107 19.01 0.89 0.30
CA PRO A 107 18.73 -0.36 -0.41
C PRO A 107 18.31 -1.55 0.45
N ASP A 108 18.72 -1.56 1.72
CA ASP A 108 18.40 -2.62 2.67
C ASP A 108 17.09 -2.37 3.45
N ASP A 109 16.43 -1.24 3.18
CA ASP A 109 15.17 -0.84 3.81
C ASP A 109 13.98 -1.11 2.90
N VAL A 110 12.80 -1.26 3.51
CA VAL A 110 11.59 -1.66 2.79
C VAL A 110 10.46 -0.65 2.98
N PHE A 111 9.84 -0.25 1.88
CA PHE A 111 8.58 0.49 1.87
C PHE A 111 7.47 -0.40 1.33
N ILE A 112 6.39 -0.61 2.11
CA ILE A 112 5.27 -1.48 1.76
C ILE A 112 4.00 -0.65 1.58
N LYS A 113 3.35 -0.77 0.42
CA LYS A 113 2.13 -0.01 0.10
C LYS A 113 1.15 -0.84 -0.73
N GLY A 114 -0.13 -0.87 -0.36
CA GLY A 114 -1.16 -1.55 -1.15
C GLY A 114 -1.53 -0.79 -2.44
N ALA A 115 -2.03 -1.54 -3.42
CA ALA A 115 -2.49 -1.04 -4.73
C ALA A 115 -4.03 -0.91 -4.83
N ASN A 116 -4.46 -0.13 -5.83
CA ASN A 116 -5.86 0.01 -6.23
C ASN A 116 -6.21 -0.82 -7.45
N ALA A 117 -5.24 -1.10 -8.32
CA ALA A 117 -5.41 -1.88 -9.53
C ALA A 117 -4.17 -2.76 -9.76
N VAL A 118 -4.36 -3.89 -10.44
CA VAL A 118 -3.29 -4.65 -11.10
C VAL A 118 -3.72 -4.96 -12.53
N ASP A 119 -2.78 -5.09 -13.47
CA ASP A 119 -3.10 -5.53 -14.83
C ASP A 119 -2.54 -6.92 -15.17
N PRO A 120 -2.97 -7.52 -16.30
CA PRO A 120 -2.42 -8.78 -16.79
C PRO A 120 -0.92 -8.75 -17.13
N PHE A 121 -0.28 -7.58 -17.16
CA PHE A 121 1.13 -7.39 -17.51
C PHE A 121 2.03 -7.28 -16.27
N GLY A 122 1.44 -7.36 -15.07
CA GLY A 122 2.15 -7.34 -13.79
C GLY A 122 2.37 -5.94 -13.22
N ALA A 123 1.73 -4.90 -13.79
CA ALA A 123 1.77 -3.57 -13.18
C ALA A 123 0.79 -3.48 -12.00
N ALA A 124 1.12 -2.66 -11.02
CA ALA A 124 0.25 -2.30 -9.91
C ALA A 124 0.02 -0.78 -9.91
N GLY A 125 -1.24 -0.36 -9.93
CA GLY A 125 -1.63 1.04 -9.99
C GLY A 125 -2.13 1.55 -8.66
N ILE A 126 -1.73 2.77 -8.31
CA ILE A 126 -2.16 3.47 -7.10
C ILE A 126 -2.95 4.70 -7.52
N LEU A 127 -4.18 4.84 -7.00
CA LEU A 127 -5.03 5.99 -7.30
C LEU A 127 -4.56 7.22 -6.50
N LEU A 128 -4.49 8.36 -7.20
CA LEU A 128 -3.97 9.61 -6.68
C LEU A 128 -5.07 10.67 -6.64
N ASN A 129 -5.43 11.13 -5.46
CA ASN A 129 -6.35 12.26 -5.28
C ASN A 129 -5.79 13.33 -4.33
N GLY A 130 -5.11 12.92 -3.25
CA GLY A 130 -4.48 13.86 -2.31
C GLY A 130 -3.43 14.74 -2.98
N ALA A 131 -3.24 15.95 -2.44
CA ALA A 131 -2.23 16.89 -2.90
C ALA A 131 -0.84 16.22 -3.02
N GLY A 132 -0.15 16.47 -4.13
CA GLY A 132 1.16 15.86 -4.40
C GLY A 132 1.13 14.34 -4.58
N GLY A 133 -0.02 13.71 -4.78
CA GLY A 133 -0.16 12.26 -4.94
C GLY A 133 -0.27 11.48 -3.62
N GLY A 134 -0.47 12.17 -2.49
CA GLY A 134 -0.59 11.54 -1.18
C GLY A 134 0.67 10.78 -0.76
N THR A 135 0.49 9.66 -0.04
CA THR A 135 1.61 8.91 0.55
C THR A 135 2.62 8.41 -0.48
N ILE A 136 2.16 7.86 -1.61
CA ILE A 136 3.09 7.36 -2.64
C ILE A 136 3.81 8.52 -3.31
N GLY A 137 3.12 9.61 -3.63
CA GLY A 137 3.75 10.79 -4.21
C GLY A 137 4.81 11.42 -3.31
N THR A 138 4.58 11.41 -1.99
CA THR A 138 5.58 11.84 -0.99
C THR A 138 6.79 10.90 -0.95
N ALA A 139 6.58 9.59 -1.05
CA ALA A 139 7.63 8.58 -0.91
C ALA A 139 8.42 8.32 -2.19
N TRP A 140 7.81 8.46 -3.37
CA TRP A 140 8.35 7.92 -4.63
C TRP A 140 9.73 8.47 -4.99
N GLY A 141 9.94 9.77 -4.80
CA GLY A 141 11.25 10.39 -5.06
C GLY A 141 12.36 9.80 -4.18
N TYR A 142 12.07 9.53 -2.90
CA TYR A 142 13.02 8.89 -1.99
C TYR A 142 13.25 7.42 -2.34
N ILE A 143 12.17 6.69 -2.65
CA ILE A 143 12.26 5.28 -3.03
C ILE A 143 13.19 5.12 -4.23
N MET A 144 12.96 5.90 -5.30
CA MET A 144 13.77 5.84 -6.51
C MET A 144 15.20 6.34 -6.28
N ARG A 145 15.38 7.48 -5.58
CA ARG A 145 16.72 8.08 -5.34
C ARG A 145 17.60 7.16 -4.50
N ASN A 146 17.07 6.64 -3.40
CA ASN A 146 17.85 5.94 -2.39
C ASN A 146 17.93 4.43 -2.67
N GLY A 147 17.21 3.93 -3.68
CA GLY A 147 17.15 2.51 -4.00
C GLY A 147 16.34 1.70 -3.00
N ILE A 148 15.40 2.32 -2.28
CA ILE A 148 14.56 1.64 -1.28
C ILE A 148 13.76 0.56 -1.97
N GLN A 149 13.71 -0.63 -1.37
CA GLN A 149 12.90 -1.69 -1.92
C GLN A 149 11.40 -1.42 -1.67
N CYS A 150 10.65 -1.24 -2.75
CA CYS A 150 9.20 -1.03 -2.70
C CYS A 150 8.47 -2.36 -2.94
N ILE A 151 7.62 -2.76 -1.99
CA ILE A 151 6.79 -3.96 -2.09
C ILE A 151 5.32 -3.55 -2.15
N ILE A 152 4.65 -4.00 -3.22
CA ILE A 152 3.23 -3.70 -3.46
C ILE A 152 2.39 -4.98 -3.33
N PRO A 153 1.90 -5.33 -2.11
CA PRO A 153 1.01 -6.47 -1.96
C PRO A 153 -0.37 -6.16 -2.55
N ALA A 154 -0.77 -6.95 -3.53
CA ALA A 154 -2.06 -6.84 -4.20
C ALA A 154 -2.62 -8.22 -4.55
N GLY A 155 -3.93 -8.40 -4.33
CA GLY A 155 -4.64 -9.59 -4.78
C GLY A 155 -5.31 -9.36 -6.13
N LEU A 156 -5.69 -10.46 -6.79
CA LEU A 156 -6.31 -10.44 -8.12
C LEU A 156 -7.72 -9.85 -8.12
N GLU A 157 -8.33 -9.60 -6.96
CA GLU A 157 -9.58 -8.83 -6.88
C GLU A 157 -9.40 -7.38 -7.37
N LYS A 158 -8.15 -6.93 -7.52
CA LYS A 158 -7.78 -5.61 -8.06
C LYS A 158 -7.51 -5.65 -9.57
N LEU A 159 -7.70 -6.80 -10.24
CA LEU A 159 -7.40 -6.93 -11.66
C LEU A 159 -8.32 -6.03 -12.50
N VAL A 160 -7.71 -5.21 -13.34
CA VAL A 160 -8.38 -4.43 -14.38
C VAL A 160 -7.97 -5.00 -15.74
N PRO A 161 -8.91 -5.25 -16.67
CA PRO A 161 -8.61 -5.95 -17.93
C PRO A 161 -7.97 -5.06 -19.01
N ILE A 162 -7.20 -4.03 -18.62
CA ILE A 162 -6.49 -3.12 -19.52
C ILE A 162 -5.08 -2.85 -18.99
N SER A 163 -4.20 -2.33 -19.84
CA SER A 163 -2.88 -1.85 -19.43
C SER A 163 -3.01 -0.65 -18.49
N LEU A 164 -2.40 -0.72 -17.30
CA LEU A 164 -2.40 0.42 -16.38
C LEU A 164 -1.52 1.57 -16.89
N SER A 165 -0.52 1.29 -17.73
CA SER A 165 0.29 2.36 -18.33
C SER A 165 -0.52 3.22 -19.30
N ASP A 166 -1.43 2.63 -20.08
CA ASP A 166 -2.37 3.38 -20.94
C ASP A 166 -3.44 4.09 -20.10
N ALA A 167 -3.97 3.42 -19.08
CA ALA A 167 -4.95 4.02 -18.17
C ALA A 167 -4.37 5.26 -17.46
N ALA A 168 -3.16 5.17 -16.90
CA ALA A 168 -2.51 6.24 -16.16
C ALA A 168 -2.34 7.51 -17.01
N MET A 169 -2.04 7.39 -18.30
CA MET A 169 -1.90 8.51 -19.23
C MET A 169 -3.21 9.27 -19.51
N ARG A 170 -4.35 8.64 -19.23
CA ARG A 170 -5.70 9.19 -19.47
C ARG A 170 -6.39 9.63 -18.17
N MET A 171 -5.78 9.33 -17.03
CA MET A 171 -6.33 9.61 -15.71
C MET A 171 -5.71 10.86 -15.11
N GLY A 172 -6.48 11.51 -14.24
CA GLY A 172 -6.07 12.70 -13.53
C GLY A 172 -7.25 13.26 -12.77
N ALA A 173 -7.05 13.68 -11.52
CA ALA A 173 -8.14 14.23 -10.71
C ALA A 173 -8.81 15.46 -11.36
N ASN A 174 -8.05 16.20 -12.19
CA ASN A 174 -8.52 17.36 -12.96
C ASN A 174 -8.78 17.06 -14.44
N VAL A 175 -8.60 15.81 -14.88
CA VAL A 175 -8.86 15.37 -16.26
C VAL A 175 -10.22 14.69 -16.36
N ILE A 176 -10.66 14.03 -15.29
CA ILE A 176 -11.91 13.28 -15.25
C ILE A 176 -13.08 14.24 -14.98
N ASP A 177 -13.97 14.41 -15.97
CA ASP A 177 -15.15 15.29 -15.87
C ASP A 177 -16.23 14.76 -14.91
N LYS A 178 -16.41 13.43 -14.87
CA LYS A 178 -17.44 12.75 -14.08
C LYS A 178 -16.92 11.43 -13.53
N ALA A 179 -17.14 11.18 -12.23
CA ALA A 179 -16.74 9.97 -11.55
C ALA A 179 -17.83 9.48 -10.59
N MET A 180 -17.91 8.17 -10.38
CA MET A 180 -18.55 7.62 -9.19
C MET A 180 -17.59 7.77 -8.01
N GLY A 181 -17.85 8.76 -7.16
CA GLY A 181 -16.95 9.14 -6.08
C GLY A 181 -15.92 10.18 -6.52
N TRP A 182 -14.71 10.11 -5.96
CA TRP A 182 -13.64 11.09 -6.22
C TRP A 182 -12.88 10.80 -7.53
N PRO A 183 -12.68 11.79 -8.42
CA PRO A 183 -11.80 11.62 -9.57
C PRO A 183 -10.34 11.45 -9.10
N CYS A 184 -9.61 10.57 -9.76
CA CYS A 184 -8.24 10.22 -9.38
C CYS A 184 -7.32 10.19 -10.60
N GLY A 185 -6.06 10.58 -10.41
CA GLY A 185 -4.96 10.11 -11.26
C GLY A 185 -4.55 8.69 -10.91
N MET A 186 -3.55 8.17 -11.62
CA MET A 186 -2.92 6.89 -11.32
C MET A 186 -1.41 7.01 -11.52
N MET A 187 -0.65 6.34 -10.66
CA MET A 187 0.77 6.05 -10.82
C MET A 187 0.98 4.54 -10.79
#